data_AF-A0A1E3PE87-F1
#
_entry.id   AF-A0A1E3PE87-F1
#
_cell.length_a   1.000
_cell.length_b   1.000
_cell.length_c   1.000
_cell.angle_alpha   90.00
_cell.angle_beta   90.00
_cell.angle_gamma   90.00
#
_symmetry.space_group_name_H-M   'P 1'
#
loop_
_entity.id
_entity.type
_entity.pdbx_description
1 polymer ?
#
loop_
_entity_poly.entity_id
_entity_poly.type
_entity_poly.pdbx_seq_one_letter_code
_entity_poly.pdbx_strand_id
1 'polypeptide(L)'
;EFVTAPAPAKEVAAPAPVAKKTQNKKTAGPNGNDAAFKNKNVGRAANKAKDAAPLSGDKPRRRGPPSKNPRPDRHSQTGKTDTIKKVHQGWGDDSKKLDDEVAGEEIAKSDEQNDESTEAAAATEATEPEVPTKTIDQYFAELSTKSSEINARTAEERKIEAAADAAIVKKEQEDFFGALKVKSQKSRSRKEKVILDIEQNFVQ
;
A
#
# COMPACT_ATOMS: atom_id res chain seq x y z
N GLU A 1 -83.67 6.86 -34.56
CA GLU A 1 -83.10 7.71 -33.49
C GLU A 1 -83.61 9.13 -33.67
N PHE A 2 -84.19 9.73 -32.62
CA PHE A 2 -84.52 11.15 -32.63
C PHE A 2 -83.26 11.92 -32.23
N VAL A 3 -82.63 12.59 -33.19
CA VAL A 3 -81.52 13.51 -32.93
C VAL A 3 -82.11 14.89 -32.77
N THR A 4 -81.97 15.47 -31.58
CA THR A 4 -82.36 16.86 -31.33
C THR A 4 -81.44 17.77 -32.15
N ALA A 5 -82.01 18.58 -33.03
CA ALA A 5 -81.24 19.50 -33.87
C ALA A 5 -80.52 20.54 -33.00
N PRO A 6 -79.20 20.72 -33.14
CA PRO A 6 -78.47 21.75 -32.41
C PRO A 6 -78.89 23.15 -32.92
N ALA A 7 -79.04 24.10 -32.00
CA ALA A 7 -79.28 25.51 -32.30
C ALA A 7 -78.16 26.11 -33.18
N PRO A 8 -78.40 27.19 -33.96
CA PRO A 8 -77.47 27.66 -34.98
C PRO A 8 -76.19 28.23 -34.32
N ALA A 9 -75.08 27.51 -34.48
CA ALA A 9 -73.77 27.92 -33.98
C ALA A 9 -72.72 27.85 -35.10
N LYS A 10 -71.97 28.94 -35.23
CA LYS A 10 -70.68 29.13 -35.94
C LYS A 10 -70.10 27.86 -36.62
N GLU A 11 -69.87 27.96 -37.92
CA GLU A 11 -69.19 26.97 -38.79
C GLU A 11 -67.73 26.62 -38.40
N VAL A 12 -67.20 27.22 -37.34
CA VAL A 12 -65.87 26.89 -36.84
C VAL A 12 -66.05 26.08 -35.57
N ALA A 13 -65.62 24.82 -35.60
CA ALA A 13 -65.47 23.94 -34.44
C ALA A 13 -64.36 24.45 -33.49
N ALA A 14 -64.53 25.67 -32.99
CA ALA A 14 -63.70 26.26 -31.95
C ALA A 14 -64.41 26.06 -30.61
N PRO A 15 -63.71 25.60 -29.56
CA PRO A 15 -64.31 25.51 -28.24
C PRO A 15 -64.80 26.91 -27.81
N ALA A 16 -65.98 26.97 -27.19
CA ALA A 16 -66.51 28.22 -26.64
C ALA A 16 -65.48 28.86 -25.69
N PRO A 17 -65.34 30.20 -25.66
CA PRO A 17 -64.34 30.89 -24.85
C PRO A 17 -64.73 30.82 -23.37
N VAL A 18 -64.44 29.69 -22.70
CA VAL A 18 -64.67 29.50 -21.27
C VAL A 18 -63.44 28.90 -20.58
N ALA A 19 -63.12 29.52 -19.44
CA ALA A 19 -62.20 29.11 -18.37
C ALA A 19 -60.69 29.31 -18.57
N LYS A 20 -60.18 30.42 -18.02
CA LYS A 20 -58.77 30.59 -17.67
C LYS A 20 -58.36 29.50 -16.67
N LYS A 21 -57.29 28.75 -16.96
CA LYS A 21 -56.77 27.60 -16.16
C LYS A 21 -56.31 27.96 -14.73
N THR A 22 -56.46 29.22 -14.32
CA THR A 22 -55.90 29.80 -13.09
C THR A 22 -56.74 29.54 -11.84
N GLN A 23 -57.94 28.96 -11.96
CA GLN A 23 -58.85 28.72 -10.83
C GLN A 23 -59.08 27.23 -10.52
N ASN A 24 -58.11 26.36 -10.77
CA ASN A 24 -58.25 24.95 -10.43
C ASN A 24 -57.96 24.73 -8.94
N LYS A 25 -58.97 24.92 -8.08
CA LYS A 25 -58.90 24.55 -6.67
C LYS A 25 -58.76 23.02 -6.57
N LYS A 26 -57.86 22.54 -5.70
CA LYS A 26 -57.73 21.10 -5.42
C LYS A 26 -59.06 20.59 -4.86
N THR A 27 -59.84 19.92 -5.69
CA THR A 27 -61.05 19.22 -5.25
C THR A 27 -60.62 17.98 -4.46
N ALA A 28 -61.43 17.61 -3.45
CA ALA A 28 -61.21 16.37 -2.71
C ALA A 28 -61.41 15.18 -3.67
N GLY A 29 -60.31 14.70 -4.24
CA GLY A 29 -60.31 13.54 -5.11
C GLY A 29 -60.53 12.24 -4.32
N PRO A 30 -60.94 11.16 -5.00
CA PRO A 30 -61.00 9.85 -4.35
C PRO A 30 -59.61 9.49 -3.81
N ASN A 31 -59.57 8.84 -2.64
CA ASN A 31 -58.35 8.36 -1.99
C ASN A 31 -58.41 6.83 -1.78
N GLY A 32 -57.31 6.23 -1.32
CA GLY A 32 -57.23 4.80 -1.02
C GLY A 32 -57.63 3.90 -2.20
N ASN A 33 -58.37 2.84 -1.91
CA ASN A 33 -58.79 1.84 -2.90
C ASN A 33 -59.71 2.43 -3.99
N ASP A 34 -60.59 3.35 -3.62
CA ASP A 34 -61.50 3.99 -4.56
C ASP A 34 -60.73 4.83 -5.61
N ALA A 35 -59.62 5.46 -5.21
CA ALA A 35 -58.71 6.13 -6.14
C ALA A 35 -58.03 5.16 -7.10
N ALA A 36 -57.64 3.97 -6.63
CA ALA A 36 -56.94 2.98 -7.45
C ALA A 36 -57.82 2.45 -8.59
N PHE A 37 -59.11 2.22 -8.35
CA PHE A 37 -60.06 1.79 -9.40
C PHE A 37 -60.55 2.93 -10.28
N LYS A 38 -60.66 4.16 -9.74
CA LYS A 38 -61.08 5.33 -10.52
C LYS A 38 -59.94 5.96 -11.33
N ASN A 39 -58.68 5.62 -11.06
CA ASN A 39 -57.54 6.11 -11.82
C ASN A 39 -57.41 5.35 -13.15
N LYS A 40 -57.39 6.10 -14.26
CA LYS A 40 -57.34 5.53 -15.61
C LYS A 40 -55.91 5.33 -16.13
N ASN A 41 -54.90 5.89 -15.46
CA ASN A 41 -53.50 5.80 -15.87
C ASN A 41 -52.73 4.66 -15.15
N VAL A 42 -53.47 3.72 -14.55
CA VAL A 42 -52.90 2.56 -13.86
C VAL A 42 -53.38 1.27 -14.52
N GLY A 43 -52.71 0.17 -14.19
CA GLY A 43 -53.07 -1.17 -14.67
C GLY A 43 -52.36 -1.59 -15.96
N ARG A 44 -52.67 -2.82 -16.39
CA ARG A 44 -51.95 -3.51 -17.46
C ARG A 44 -52.09 -2.81 -18.82
N ALA A 45 -53.28 -2.33 -19.18
CA ALA A 45 -53.52 -1.68 -20.46
C ALA A 45 -52.69 -0.39 -20.59
N ALA A 46 -52.67 0.44 -19.54
CA ALA A 46 -51.86 1.67 -19.49
C ALA A 46 -50.35 1.40 -19.52
N ASN A 47 -49.88 0.30 -18.92
CA ASN A 47 -48.47 -0.09 -18.96
C ASN A 47 -48.07 -0.73 -20.30
N LYS A 48 -48.97 -1.48 -20.94
CA LYS A 48 -48.69 -2.16 -22.22
C LYS A 48 -48.63 -1.20 -23.41
N ALA A 49 -49.36 -0.09 -23.32
CA ALA A 49 -49.31 1.00 -24.30
C ALA A 49 -48.06 1.89 -24.15
N LYS A 50 -47.28 1.73 -23.08
CA LYS A 50 -46.00 2.44 -22.90
C LYS A 50 -44.87 1.59 -23.46
N ASP A 51 -43.97 2.23 -24.18
CA ASP A 51 -42.73 1.58 -24.58
C ASP A 51 -41.89 1.23 -23.34
N ALA A 52 -41.22 0.09 -23.40
CA ALA A 52 -40.26 -0.26 -22.38
C ALA A 52 -39.11 0.76 -22.43
N ALA A 53 -38.90 1.48 -21.33
CA ALA A 53 -37.73 2.34 -21.22
C ALA A 53 -36.47 1.49 -21.48
N PRO A 54 -35.48 2.01 -22.21
CA PRO A 54 -34.22 1.31 -22.36
C PRO A 54 -33.66 1.06 -20.96
N LEU A 55 -33.47 -0.22 -20.63
CA LEU A 55 -32.80 -0.58 -19.38
C LEU A 55 -31.43 0.08 -19.48
N SER A 56 -31.08 1.00 -18.57
CA SER A 56 -29.81 1.75 -18.61
C SER A 56 -28.64 0.84 -19.02
N GLY A 57 -28.26 0.88 -20.30
CA GLY A 57 -27.41 -0.12 -20.95
C GLY A 57 -28.13 -1.12 -21.88
N ASP A 58 -28.62 -0.64 -23.02
CA ASP A 58 -29.05 -1.46 -24.17
C ASP A 58 -27.86 -2.26 -24.75
N LYS A 59 -27.58 -3.41 -24.15
CA LYS A 59 -26.91 -4.53 -24.82
C LYS A 59 -27.47 -5.84 -24.29
N PRO A 60 -27.81 -6.81 -25.17
CA PRO A 60 -28.29 -8.11 -24.73
C PRO A 60 -27.23 -8.76 -23.84
N ARG A 61 -27.56 -8.98 -22.57
CA ARG A 61 -26.68 -9.62 -21.57
C ARG A 61 -26.53 -11.11 -21.91
N ARG A 62 -25.81 -11.44 -22.98
CA ARG A 62 -25.43 -12.83 -23.31
C ARG A 62 -24.19 -13.30 -22.55
N ARG A 63 -23.50 -12.42 -21.81
CA ARG A 63 -22.32 -12.76 -21.00
C ARG A 63 -22.26 -11.92 -19.73
N GLY A 64 -22.83 -12.46 -18.65
CA GLY A 64 -22.62 -11.99 -17.27
C GLY A 64 -23.03 -10.54 -16.96
N PRO A 65 -22.94 -10.14 -15.68
CA PRO A 65 -23.01 -8.73 -15.32
C PRO A 65 -21.85 -7.97 -15.99
N PRO A 66 -22.07 -6.70 -16.43
CA PRO A 66 -21.00 -5.90 -17.00
C PRO A 66 -19.89 -5.75 -15.97
N SER A 67 -18.75 -6.43 -16.19
CA SER A 67 -17.55 -6.15 -15.43
C SER A 67 -17.19 -4.70 -15.70
N LYS A 68 -17.10 -3.90 -14.65
CA LYS A 68 -16.85 -2.45 -14.73
C LYS A 68 -15.47 -2.14 -15.33
N ASN A 69 -14.63 -3.15 -15.53
CA ASN A 69 -13.34 -3.03 -16.20
C ASN A 69 -12.96 -4.37 -16.88
N PRO A 70 -13.40 -4.63 -18.13
CA PRO A 70 -13.02 -5.84 -18.85
C PRO A 70 -11.55 -5.76 -19.25
N ARG A 71 -10.69 -6.23 -18.33
CA ARG A 71 -9.25 -6.54 -18.39
C ARG A 71 -8.34 -5.49 -19.05
N PRO A 72 -7.41 -4.99 -18.22
CA PRO A 72 -6.01 -5.20 -18.55
C PRO A 72 -5.32 -6.04 -17.47
N ASP A 73 -5.66 -7.33 -17.39
CA ASP A 73 -5.10 -8.30 -16.40
C ASP A 73 -3.56 -8.32 -16.40
N ARG A 74 -2.97 -8.13 -17.59
CA ARG A 74 -1.51 -8.10 -17.78
C ARG A 74 -0.89 -6.71 -17.72
N HIS A 75 -1.67 -5.63 -17.59
CA HIS A 75 -1.11 -4.28 -17.48
C HIS A 75 -1.28 -3.76 -16.05
N SER A 76 -0.15 -3.50 -15.42
CA SER A 76 -0.11 -2.87 -14.10
C SER A 76 -0.79 -1.49 -14.14
N GLN A 77 -1.73 -1.27 -13.23
CA GLN A 77 -2.38 0.03 -13.03
C GLN A 77 -1.64 0.91 -12.01
N THR A 78 -0.58 0.38 -11.38
CA THR A 78 0.12 1.04 -10.29
C THR A 78 0.98 2.22 -10.75
N GLY A 79 1.24 2.33 -12.06
CA GLY A 79 2.10 3.38 -12.64
C GLY A 79 3.56 3.34 -12.17
N LYS A 80 3.96 2.22 -11.56
CA LYS A 80 5.30 1.98 -11.03
C LYS A 80 5.87 0.75 -11.71
N THR A 81 7.12 0.85 -12.14
CA THR A 81 7.90 -0.27 -12.67
C THR A 81 9.19 -0.35 -11.88
N ASP A 82 9.60 -1.56 -11.49
CA ASP A 82 10.91 -1.76 -10.90
C ASP A 82 12.02 -1.56 -11.95
N THR A 83 13.22 -1.24 -11.47
CA THR A 83 14.40 -1.09 -12.31
C THR A 83 15.21 -2.38 -12.35
N ILE A 84 15.88 -2.65 -13.48
CA ILE A 84 16.69 -3.86 -13.68
C ILE A 84 17.74 -4.00 -12.56
N LYS A 85 18.43 -2.90 -12.21
CA LYS A 85 19.38 -2.88 -11.09
C LYS A 85 18.75 -3.37 -9.78
N LYS A 86 17.54 -2.94 -9.44
CA LYS A 86 16.88 -3.34 -8.19
C LYS A 86 16.52 -4.82 -8.20
N VAL A 87 16.08 -5.35 -9.35
CA VAL A 87 15.81 -6.78 -9.53
C VAL A 87 17.11 -7.58 -9.37
N HIS A 88 18.18 -7.16 -10.04
CA HIS A 88 19.47 -7.87 -10.03
C HIS A 88 20.13 -7.88 -8.64
N GLN A 89 19.98 -6.80 -7.86
CA GLN A 89 20.49 -6.78 -6.49
C GLN A 89 19.67 -7.65 -5.52
N GLY A 90 18.39 -7.89 -5.82
CA GLY A 90 17.52 -8.71 -4.97
C GLY A 90 17.57 -10.19 -5.30
N TRP A 91 17.79 -10.54 -6.57
CA TRP A 91 17.68 -11.91 -7.08
C TRP A 91 18.96 -12.44 -7.74
N GLY A 92 19.99 -11.61 -7.87
CA GLY A 92 21.18 -11.93 -8.66
C GLY A 92 21.03 -11.53 -10.13
N ASP A 93 22.13 -11.63 -10.86
CA ASP A 93 22.25 -11.33 -12.30
C ASP A 93 23.03 -12.47 -12.96
N ASP A 94 22.57 -12.93 -14.12
CA ASP A 94 23.23 -14.01 -14.88
C ASP A 94 24.70 -13.67 -15.21
N SER A 95 25.04 -12.38 -15.31
CA SER A 95 26.42 -11.93 -15.54
C SER A 95 27.39 -12.26 -14.40
N LYS A 96 26.90 -12.45 -13.17
CA LYS A 96 27.70 -12.74 -11.97
C LYS A 96 27.59 -14.20 -11.51
N LYS A 97 26.95 -15.06 -12.30
CA LYS A 97 26.69 -16.44 -11.93
C LYS A 97 27.96 -17.22 -11.54
N LEU A 98 29.07 -17.01 -12.24
CA LEU A 98 30.34 -17.68 -11.92
C LEU A 98 30.89 -17.25 -10.56
N ASP A 99 30.81 -15.96 -10.24
CA ASP A 99 31.25 -15.44 -8.94
C ASP A 99 30.38 -16.00 -7.81
N ASP A 100 29.06 -16.08 -8.04
CA ASP A 100 28.10 -16.65 -7.09
C ASP A 100 28.32 -18.17 -6.90
N GLU A 101 28.69 -18.91 -7.96
CA GLU A 101 29.03 -20.34 -7.88
C GLU A 101 30.32 -20.56 -7.08
N VAL A 102 31.37 -19.78 -7.34
CA VAL A 102 32.63 -19.86 -6.59
C VAL A 102 32.41 -19.53 -5.11
N ALA A 103 31.69 -18.45 -4.81
CA ALA A 103 31.37 -18.08 -3.43
C ALA A 103 30.51 -19.17 -2.74
N GLY A 104 29.57 -19.78 -3.47
CA GLY A 104 28.78 -20.90 -2.96
C GLY A 104 29.63 -22.12 -2.63
N GLU A 105 30.59 -22.47 -3.48
CA GLU A 105 31.54 -23.56 -3.21
C GLU A 105 32.47 -23.26 -2.04
N GLU A 106 32.94 -22.02 -1.90
CA GLU A 106 33.77 -21.59 -0.77
C GLU A 106 33.00 -21.70 0.55
N ILE A 107 31.73 -21.29 0.55
CA ILE A 107 30.84 -21.44 1.71
C ILE A 107 30.63 -22.92 2.03
N ALA A 108 30.33 -23.76 1.04
CA ALA A 108 30.15 -25.20 1.25
C ALA A 108 31.39 -25.86 1.83
N LYS A 109 32.59 -25.55 1.31
CA LYS A 109 33.87 -26.05 1.85
C LYS A 109 34.12 -25.55 3.26
N SER A 110 33.77 -24.29 3.55
CA SER A 110 33.89 -23.73 4.91
C SER A 110 32.90 -24.40 5.88
N ASP A 111 31.70 -24.73 5.44
CA ASP A 111 30.70 -25.42 6.25
C ASP A 111 31.15 -26.87 6.52
N GLU A 112 31.64 -27.59 5.51
CA GLU A 112 32.23 -28.93 5.68
C GLU A 112 33.40 -28.93 6.68
N GLN A 113 34.30 -27.94 6.58
CA GLN A 113 35.41 -27.80 7.54
C GLN A 113 34.94 -27.47 8.95
N ASN A 114 33.91 -26.63 9.09
CA ASN A 114 33.32 -26.34 10.39
C ASN A 114 32.63 -27.58 10.98
N ASP A 115 31.88 -28.33 10.17
CA ASP A 115 31.23 -29.56 10.60
C ASP A 115 32.27 -30.62 11.01
N GLU A 116 33.32 -30.85 10.19
CA GLU A 116 34.45 -31.71 10.55
C GLU A 116 35.17 -31.24 11.81
N SER A 117 35.34 -29.93 12.00
CA SER A 117 35.93 -29.38 13.21
C SER A 117 35.02 -29.55 14.43
N THR A 118 33.70 -29.51 14.28
CA THR A 118 32.76 -29.74 15.39
C THR A 118 32.63 -31.22 15.74
N GLU A 119 32.68 -32.12 14.76
CA GLU A 119 32.69 -33.56 14.98
C GLU A 119 34.05 -34.03 15.53
N ALA A 120 35.16 -33.45 15.07
CA ALA A 120 36.47 -33.65 15.66
C ALA A 120 36.57 -33.04 17.08
N ALA A 121 35.93 -31.91 17.36
CA ALA A 121 35.85 -31.33 18.71
C ALA A 121 35.00 -32.21 19.65
N ALA A 122 33.92 -32.82 19.15
CA ALA A 122 33.13 -33.80 19.91
C ALA A 122 33.89 -35.12 20.16
N ALA A 123 34.81 -35.50 19.26
CA ALA A 123 35.69 -36.66 19.44
C ALA A 123 36.96 -36.36 20.28
N THR A 124 37.25 -35.08 20.55
CA THR A 124 38.43 -34.62 21.31
C THR A 124 38.06 -33.86 22.58
N GLU A 125 36.99 -34.28 23.25
CA GLU A 125 36.65 -33.84 24.61
C GLU A 125 37.58 -34.49 25.69
N ALA A 126 38.90 -34.51 25.44
CA ALA A 126 39.90 -34.99 26.38
C ALA A 126 41.25 -34.24 26.33
N THR A 127 41.33 -33.06 25.73
CA THR A 127 42.47 -32.16 25.97
C THR A 127 42.06 -30.70 25.78
N GLU A 128 41.63 -30.09 26.87
CA GLU A 128 41.39 -28.65 26.98
C GLU A 128 42.68 -27.90 26.59
N PRO A 129 42.69 -27.06 25.54
CA PRO A 129 43.85 -26.22 25.27
C PRO A 129 43.97 -25.24 26.43
N GLU A 130 45.13 -25.23 27.12
CA GLU A 130 45.43 -24.26 28.17
C GLU A 130 45.23 -22.86 27.61
N VAL A 131 44.08 -22.26 27.95
CA VAL A 131 43.80 -20.87 27.66
C VAL A 131 44.86 -20.08 28.44
N PRO A 132 45.67 -19.22 27.81
CA PRO A 132 46.60 -18.36 28.54
C PRO A 132 45.77 -17.41 29.41
N THR A 133 45.54 -17.82 30.65
CA THR A 133 44.78 -17.08 31.64
C THR A 133 45.66 -15.94 32.15
N LYS A 134 45.61 -14.81 31.44
CA LYS A 134 46.19 -13.58 31.95
C LYS A 134 45.37 -13.13 33.15
N THR A 135 46.04 -12.86 34.26
CA THR A 135 45.40 -12.21 35.40
C THR A 135 44.99 -10.79 35.00
N ILE A 136 43.94 -10.27 35.64
CA ILE A 136 43.42 -8.92 35.36
C ILE A 136 44.53 -7.86 35.43
N ASP A 137 45.48 -8.02 36.36
CA ASP A 137 46.62 -7.11 36.53
C ASP A 137 47.59 -7.15 35.33
N GLN A 138 47.84 -8.33 34.76
CA GLN A 138 48.66 -8.47 33.56
C GLN A 138 48.00 -7.81 32.35
N TYR A 139 46.66 -7.89 32.25
CA TYR A 139 45.91 -7.22 31.18
C TYR A 139 46.02 -5.68 31.30
N PHE A 140 45.91 -5.12 32.51
CA PHE A 140 46.08 -3.68 32.71
C PHE A 140 47.50 -3.20 32.44
N ALA A 141 48.51 -3.99 32.80
CA ALA A 141 49.90 -3.69 32.46
C ALA A 141 50.12 -3.63 30.95
N GLU A 142 49.62 -4.60 30.19
CA GLU A 142 49.71 -4.61 28.71
C GLU A 142 48.96 -3.45 28.05
N LEU A 143 47.85 -3.00 28.63
CA LEU A 143 47.06 -1.88 28.12
C LEU A 143 47.81 -0.56 28.32
N SER A 144 48.52 -0.42 29.45
CA SER A 144 49.37 0.74 29.74
C SER A 144 50.60 0.82 28.83
N THR A 145 51.23 -0.32 28.51
CA THR A 145 52.40 -0.34 27.62
C THR A 145 52.00 -0.06 26.18
N LYS A 146 50.92 -0.69 25.68
CA LYS A 146 50.37 -0.43 24.34
C LYS A 146 49.94 1.03 24.16
N SER A 147 49.29 1.64 25.15
CA SER A 147 48.93 3.06 25.07
C SER A 147 50.15 3.97 25.07
N SER A 148 51.18 3.64 25.85
CA SER A 148 52.45 4.40 25.86
C SER A 148 53.20 4.29 24.53
N GLU A 149 53.20 3.12 23.88
CA GLU A 149 53.81 2.91 22.56
C GLU A 149 53.10 3.68 21.44
N ILE A 150 51.75 3.77 21.51
CA ILE A 150 50.97 4.56 20.55
C ILE A 150 51.25 6.06 20.74
N ASN A 151 51.37 6.53 21.99
CA ASN A 151 51.67 7.92 22.29
C ASN A 151 53.14 8.30 22.02
N ALA A 152 54.07 7.33 22.08
CA ALA A 152 55.47 7.53 21.71
C ALA A 152 55.70 7.59 20.20
N ARG A 153 54.76 7.07 19.39
CA ARG A 153 54.71 7.31 17.94
C ARG A 153 54.08 8.68 17.66
N THR A 154 54.72 9.75 18.12
CA THR A 154 54.49 11.08 17.56
C THR A 154 54.81 10.99 16.07
N ALA A 155 53.78 11.08 15.22
CA ALA A 155 53.96 11.18 13.80
C ALA A 155 54.92 12.34 13.52
N GLU A 156 56.09 12.05 12.94
CA GLU A 156 56.97 13.09 12.45
C GLU A 156 56.19 13.94 11.45
N GLU A 157 55.86 15.16 11.85
CA GLU A 157 55.25 16.16 10.99
C GLU A 157 56.19 16.35 9.80
N ARG A 158 55.78 15.85 8.62
CA ARG A 158 56.48 16.18 7.37
C ARG A 158 56.41 17.70 7.22
N LYS A 159 57.54 18.38 7.47
CA LYS A 159 57.71 19.81 7.14
C LYS A 159 57.49 19.98 5.65
N ILE A 160 56.34 20.52 5.29
CA ILE A 160 56.09 21.04 3.94
C ILE A 160 56.57 22.49 3.97
N GLU A 161 57.61 22.80 3.20
CA GLU A 161 58.06 24.17 2.98
C GLU A 161 56.94 24.95 2.28
N ALA A 162 56.57 26.08 2.87
CA ALA A 162 55.50 26.94 2.37
C ALA A 162 55.89 27.58 1.03
N ALA A 163 55.28 27.11 -0.06
CA ALA A 163 55.26 27.85 -1.32
C ALA A 163 54.37 29.10 -1.15
N ALA A 164 54.93 30.27 -1.47
CA ALA A 164 54.41 31.59 -1.11
C ALA A 164 53.15 32.07 -1.88
N ASP A 165 52.41 31.20 -2.58
CA ASP A 165 51.27 31.60 -3.42
C ASP A 165 50.04 30.67 -3.28
N ALA A 166 49.74 30.22 -2.06
CA ALA A 166 48.52 29.45 -1.81
C ALA A 166 47.33 30.39 -1.55
N ALA A 167 46.59 30.73 -2.60
CA ALA A 167 45.30 31.39 -2.50
C ALA A 167 44.35 30.55 -1.62
N ILE A 168 43.87 31.15 -0.53
CA ILE A 168 42.92 30.53 0.39
C ILE A 168 41.57 30.43 -0.32
N VAL A 169 41.30 29.32 -0.99
CA VAL A 169 39.97 29.00 -1.51
C VAL A 169 39.10 28.57 -0.34
N LYS A 170 38.36 29.52 0.24
CA LYS A 170 37.24 29.20 1.13
C LYS A 170 36.17 28.51 0.29
N LYS A 171 35.93 27.23 0.57
CA LYS A 171 34.77 26.51 0.02
C LYS A 171 33.52 27.06 0.71
N GLU A 172 32.83 27.98 0.03
CA GLU A 172 31.46 28.33 0.38
C GLU A 172 30.58 27.15 0.01
N GLN A 173 30.09 26.45 1.03
CA GLN A 173 29.21 25.32 0.87
C GLN A 173 27.78 25.86 0.92
N GLU A 174 27.23 26.16 -0.24
CA GLU A 174 25.82 26.56 -0.36
C GLU A 174 24.95 25.34 -0.06
N ASP A 175 24.15 25.41 1.01
CA ASP A 175 23.14 24.42 1.35
C ASP A 175 21.99 24.48 0.33
N PHE A 176 22.18 23.82 -0.82
CA PHE A 176 21.25 23.89 -1.97
C PHE A 176 19.90 23.20 -1.72
N PHE A 177 19.75 22.46 -0.62
CA PHE A 177 18.47 21.90 -0.20
C PHE A 177 18.29 22.06 1.31
N GLY A 178 17.41 22.98 1.73
CA GLY A 178 16.92 23.02 3.10
C GLY A 178 16.27 21.69 3.46
N ALA A 179 16.58 21.14 4.64
CA ALA A 179 16.06 19.86 5.11
C ALA A 179 14.53 19.84 5.17
N LEU A 180 13.90 19.52 4.05
CA LEU A 180 12.46 19.39 3.92
C LEU A 180 12.03 18.09 4.60
N LYS A 181 11.52 18.27 5.83
CA LYS A 181 10.65 17.35 6.59
C LYS A 181 11.38 16.33 7.47
N VAL A 182 11.62 16.72 8.71
CA VAL A 182 11.80 15.79 9.84
C VAL A 182 10.48 15.04 10.05
N LYS A 183 10.41 13.78 9.62
CA LYS A 183 9.27 12.90 9.92
C LYS A 183 9.32 12.57 11.41
N SER A 184 8.34 13.03 12.19
CA SER A 184 8.19 12.59 13.58
C SER A 184 7.86 11.10 13.59
N GLN A 185 8.71 10.30 14.21
CA GLN A 185 8.49 8.87 14.35
C GLN A 185 7.32 8.66 15.33
N LYS A 186 6.19 8.15 14.82
CA LYS A 186 5.02 7.83 15.66
C LYS A 186 5.36 6.59 16.50
N SER A 187 5.73 6.78 17.76
CA SER A 187 5.90 5.68 18.71
C SER A 187 4.53 5.13 19.10
N ARG A 188 4.21 3.92 18.64
CA ARG A 188 3.05 3.15 19.10
C ARG A 188 3.50 2.31 20.30
N SER A 189 2.80 2.41 21.42
CA SER A 189 3.05 1.53 22.57
C SER A 189 2.84 0.06 22.16
N ARG A 190 3.79 -0.80 22.54
CA ARG A 190 3.70 -2.23 22.27
C ARG A 190 2.59 -2.81 23.12
N LYS A 191 1.86 -3.79 22.57
CA LYS A 191 0.82 -4.49 23.32
C LYS A 191 1.49 -5.32 24.41
N GLU A 192 1.21 -4.99 25.66
CA GLU A 192 1.66 -5.77 26.81
C GLU A 192 0.76 -7.01 26.97
N LYS A 193 1.37 -8.13 27.35
CA LYS A 193 0.65 -9.37 27.64
C LYS A 193 0.08 -9.25 29.04
N VAL A 194 -1.25 -9.20 29.15
CA VAL A 194 -1.95 -9.29 30.43
C VAL A 194 -1.97 -10.77 30.83
N ILE A 195 -1.26 -11.12 31.90
CA ILE A 195 -1.30 -12.45 32.49
C ILE A 195 -2.52 -12.48 33.42
N LEU A 196 -3.42 -13.42 33.20
CA LEU A 196 -4.58 -13.66 34.04
C LEU A 196 -4.32 -14.92 34.86
N ASP A 197 -4.12 -14.75 36.16
CA ASP A 197 -4.01 -15.86 37.09
C ASP A 197 -5.41 -16.34 37.46
N ILE A 198 -5.75 -17.54 37.02
CA ILE A 198 -7.06 -18.16 37.29
C ILE A 198 -6.85 -19.24 38.35
N GLU A 199 -7.43 -19.03 39.53
CA GLU A 199 -7.49 -20.04 40.57
C GLU A 199 -8.56 -21.08 40.21
N GLN A 200 -8.11 -22.29 39.85
CA GLN A 200 -9.00 -23.40 39.52
C GLN A 200 -9.52 -24.06 40.80
N ASN A 201 -10.71 -23.66 41.24
CA ASN A 201 -11.42 -24.33 42.32
C ASN A 201 -12.22 -25.51 41.75
N PHE A 202 -11.74 -26.73 41.98
CA PHE A 202 -12.51 -27.95 41.70
C PHE A 202 -13.30 -28.34 42.94
N VAL A 203 -14.62 -28.14 42.90
CA VAL A 203 -15.55 -28.67 43.91
C VAL A 203 -15.80 -30.14 43.56
N GLN A 204 -15.56 -31.01 44.54
CA GLN A 204 -15.63 -32.48 44.44
C GLN A 204 -17.07 -33.01 44.50
#